data_AF-A0AAU2AFG1-F1
#
_entry.id   AF-A0AAU2AFG1-F1
#
_cell.length_a   1.000
_cell.length_b   1.000
_cell.length_c   1.000
_cell.angle_alpha   90.00
_cell.angle_beta   90.00
_cell.angle_gamma   90.00
#
_symmetry.space_group_name_H-M   'P 1'
#
loop_
_entity.id
_entity.type
_entity.pdbx_description
1 polymer ?
#
loop_
_entity_poly.entity_id
_entity_poly.type
_entity_poly.pdbx_seq_one_letter_code
_entity_poly.pdbx_strand_id
1 'polypeptide(L)'
;MSPLPSTIPAIVRTRVKAATRRSRPESPEEVERRALLLRLLSLLLQYPDRQLTDGRGQLASAVAVLPASPAATELTAFIGWFTREDPDALQRHYVEMFDLRRKSSLYLTYYLHGDTRRRGMALLALAQCYRAAGWETDGGELPDHLPVVLEFAALMGPGRGEAPLRQHRRGLELIHRSLTDADSPYRHLLAALRALLPPPTRADLAAVARLAAEGPPAEEVGLDPYGYGEFAPPGTFVPPEPARPTRQEDTR
;
A
#
# COMPACT_ATOMS: atom_id res chain seq x y z
N MET A 1 43.31 20.60 40.10
CA MET A 1 43.22 20.62 38.62
C MET A 1 44.03 19.45 38.07
N SER A 2 43.44 18.26 38.01
CA SER A 2 44.03 17.09 37.35
C SER A 2 43.30 16.87 36.02
N PRO A 3 44.00 16.73 34.89
CA PRO A 3 43.34 16.35 33.64
C PRO A 3 43.16 14.83 33.62
N LEU A 4 41.91 14.38 33.47
CA LEU A 4 41.63 13.01 33.06
C LEU A 4 41.75 12.92 31.54
N PRO A 5 42.60 12.05 30.97
CA PRO A 5 42.54 11.73 29.56
C PRO A 5 41.40 10.70 29.34
N SER A 6 40.41 11.03 28.53
CA SER A 6 39.50 10.03 27.96
C SER A 6 39.46 10.15 26.44
N THR A 7 40.59 9.81 25.82
CA THR A 7 40.61 9.51 24.40
C THR A 7 39.87 8.19 24.21
N ILE A 8 38.65 8.27 23.67
CA ILE A 8 37.90 7.11 23.16
C ILE A 8 38.86 6.26 22.31
N PRO A 9 39.11 4.97 22.65
CA PRO A 9 40.07 4.15 21.92
C PRO A 9 39.70 4.08 20.44
N ALA A 10 40.66 4.34 19.55
CA ALA A 10 40.48 4.31 18.10
C ALA A 10 39.86 2.99 17.60
N ILE A 11 40.02 1.90 18.37
CA ILE A 11 39.46 0.58 18.11
C ILE A 11 37.92 0.56 18.07
N VAL A 12 37.25 1.47 18.80
CA VAL A 12 35.78 1.61 18.78
C VAL A 12 35.33 2.25 17.45
N ARG A 13 36.11 3.19 16.90
CA ARG A 13 35.83 3.78 15.57
C ARG A 13 35.98 2.77 14.44
N THR A 14 36.91 1.83 14.56
CA THR A 14 37.17 0.82 13.51
C THR A 14 36.07 -0.24 13.43
N ARG A 15 35.44 -0.60 14.56
CA ARG A 15 34.31 -1.56 14.56
C ARG A 15 32.96 -0.94 14.18
N VAL A 16 32.77 0.37 14.36
CA VAL A 16 31.56 1.06 13.86
C VAL A 16 31.58 1.22 12.33
N LYS A 17 32.76 1.32 11.70
CA LYS A 17 32.88 1.38 10.23
C LYS A 17 32.58 0.06 9.51
N ALA A 18 32.74 -1.09 10.18
CA ALA A 18 32.45 -2.41 9.60
C ALA A 18 30.95 -2.78 9.60
N ALA A 19 30.13 -2.07 10.39
CA ALA A 19 28.68 -2.29 10.48
C ALA A 19 27.87 -1.52 9.42
N THR A 20 28.47 -0.50 8.80
CA THR A 20 27.90 0.15 7.62
C THR A 20 28.59 -0.42 6.39
N ARG A 21 28.16 -1.61 5.96
CA ARG A 21 28.23 -1.95 4.52
C ARG A 21 27.44 -0.84 3.82
N ARG A 22 28.09 0.26 3.44
CA ARG A 22 27.53 1.17 2.44
C ARG A 22 27.25 0.26 1.26
N SER A 23 25.96 0.05 0.95
CA SER A 23 25.58 -0.63 -0.28
C SER A 23 26.40 -0.01 -1.39
N ARG A 24 27.12 -0.84 -2.15
CA ARG A 24 27.80 -0.39 -3.37
C ARG A 24 26.77 0.39 -4.19
N PRO A 25 27.10 1.60 -4.69
CA PRO A 25 26.18 2.30 -5.58
C PRO A 25 25.78 1.34 -6.71
N GLU A 26 24.47 1.18 -6.90
CA GLU A 26 23.92 0.31 -7.94
C GLU A 26 24.38 0.82 -9.32
N SER A 27 24.72 -0.10 -10.22
CA SER A 27 25.09 0.29 -11.58
C SER A 27 23.85 0.88 -12.31
N PRO A 28 24.04 1.75 -13.32
CA PRO A 28 22.91 2.27 -14.10
C PRO A 28 22.00 1.16 -14.66
N GLU A 29 22.59 0.06 -15.11
CA GLU A 29 21.87 -1.12 -15.59
C GLU A 29 21.06 -1.83 -14.49
N GLU A 30 21.58 -1.89 -13.25
CA GLU A 30 20.85 -2.43 -12.10
C GLU A 30 19.63 -1.55 -11.78
N VAL A 31 19.77 -0.22 -11.85
CA VAL A 31 18.67 0.74 -11.62
C VAL A 31 17.60 0.62 -12.71
N GLU A 32 17.98 0.57 -13.98
CA GLU A 32 17.05 0.41 -15.10
C GLU A 32 16.28 -0.91 -15.02
N ARG A 33 16.98 -2.01 -14.72
CA ARG A 33 16.37 -3.33 -14.52
C ARG A 33 15.38 -3.31 -13.36
N ARG A 34 15.74 -2.64 -12.26
CA ARG A 34 14.88 -2.52 -11.09
C ARG A 34 13.63 -1.68 -11.39
N ALA A 35 13.77 -0.59 -12.14
CA ALA A 35 12.64 0.20 -12.61
C ALA A 35 11.71 -0.62 -13.52
N LEU A 36 12.27 -1.44 -14.42
CA LEU A 36 11.47 -2.35 -15.27
C LEU A 36 10.68 -3.36 -14.44
N LEU A 37 11.29 -3.99 -13.44
CA LEU A 37 10.61 -4.91 -12.53
C LEU A 37 9.45 -4.23 -11.80
N LEU A 38 9.65 -3.03 -11.28
CA LEU A 38 8.60 -2.26 -10.60
C LEU A 38 7.46 -1.85 -11.56
N ARG A 39 7.76 -1.49 -12.81
CA ARG A 39 6.75 -1.18 -13.84
C ARG A 39 5.93 -2.41 -14.21
N LEU A 40 6.57 -3.56 -14.40
CA LEU A 40 5.86 -4.82 -14.66
C LEU A 40 4.96 -5.20 -13.49
N LEU A 41 5.43 -5.06 -12.25
CA LEU A 41 4.61 -5.28 -11.06
C LEU A 41 3.44 -4.32 -10.99
N SER A 42 3.65 -3.02 -11.30
CA SER A 42 2.58 -2.03 -11.35
C SER A 42 1.49 -2.44 -12.34
N LEU A 43 1.86 -2.77 -13.58
CA LEU A 43 0.92 -3.18 -14.62
C LEU A 43 0.17 -4.47 -14.27
N LEU A 44 0.86 -5.51 -13.79
CA LEU A 44 0.26 -6.81 -13.50
C LEU A 44 -0.62 -6.82 -12.24
N LEU A 45 -0.54 -5.77 -11.43
CA LEU A 45 -1.43 -5.53 -10.27
C LEU A 45 -2.61 -4.62 -10.59
N GLN A 46 -2.76 -4.15 -11.83
CA GLN A 46 -3.96 -3.43 -12.25
C GLN A 46 -5.09 -4.41 -12.60
N TYR A 47 -6.33 -3.90 -12.60
CA TYR A 47 -7.48 -4.67 -13.07
C TYR A 47 -7.20 -5.19 -14.50
N PRO A 48 -7.43 -6.49 -14.78
CA PRO A 48 -7.12 -7.08 -16.07
C PRO A 48 -8.19 -6.74 -17.11
N ASP A 49 -8.22 -5.46 -17.49
CA ASP A 49 -9.05 -4.95 -18.55
C ASP A 49 -8.64 -5.50 -19.92
N ARG A 50 -9.39 -5.12 -20.96
CA ARG A 50 -9.11 -5.56 -22.32
C ARG A 50 -7.70 -5.16 -22.80
N GLN A 51 -7.24 -3.96 -22.45
CA GLN A 51 -5.93 -3.48 -22.90
C GLN A 51 -4.80 -4.31 -22.31
N LEU A 52 -4.84 -4.59 -21.00
CA LEU A 52 -3.84 -5.39 -20.31
C LEU A 52 -3.86 -6.85 -20.80
N THR A 53 -5.06 -7.39 -21.00
CA THR A 53 -5.24 -8.77 -21.47
C THR A 53 -4.83 -8.94 -22.94
N ASP A 54 -5.14 -8.00 -23.83
CA ASP A 54 -4.67 -8.02 -25.22
C ASP A 54 -3.12 -7.88 -25.29
N GLY A 55 -2.53 -7.14 -24.35
CA GLY A 55 -1.08 -6.92 -24.22
C GLY A 55 -0.27 -8.09 -23.60
N ARG A 56 -0.91 -9.19 -23.19
CA ARG A 56 -0.26 -10.27 -22.42
C ARG A 56 0.98 -10.89 -23.09
N GLY A 57 1.01 -10.96 -24.42
CA GLY A 57 2.16 -11.48 -25.18
C GLY A 57 3.40 -10.58 -25.07
N GLN A 58 3.19 -9.26 -25.05
CA GLN A 58 4.28 -8.29 -24.86
C GLN A 58 4.82 -8.35 -23.43
N LEU A 59 3.93 -8.47 -22.44
CA LEU A 59 4.30 -8.66 -21.04
C LEU A 59 5.11 -9.95 -20.83
N ALA A 60 4.68 -11.06 -21.44
CA ALA A 60 5.42 -12.33 -21.43
C ALA A 60 6.82 -12.20 -22.02
N SER A 61 6.94 -11.51 -23.16
CA SER A 61 8.23 -11.26 -23.81
C SER A 61 9.15 -10.39 -22.95
N ALA A 62 8.60 -9.35 -22.31
CA ALA A 62 9.34 -8.50 -21.38
C ALA A 62 9.83 -9.28 -20.14
N VAL A 63 9.01 -10.18 -19.59
CA VAL A 63 9.41 -11.03 -18.45
C VAL A 63 10.48 -12.04 -18.86
N ALA A 64 10.38 -12.63 -20.06
CA ALA A 64 11.31 -13.67 -20.54
C ALA A 64 12.76 -13.18 -20.72
N VAL A 65 12.96 -11.89 -20.98
CA VAL A 65 14.30 -11.31 -21.16
C VAL A 65 14.91 -10.77 -19.86
N LEU A 66 14.19 -10.85 -18.73
CA LEU A 66 14.72 -10.42 -17.44
C LEU A 66 15.89 -11.32 -17.01
N PRO A 67 17.00 -10.74 -16.53
CA PRO A 67 18.07 -11.54 -15.93
C PRO A 67 17.60 -12.35 -14.73
N ALA A 68 18.17 -13.54 -14.57
CA ALA A 68 17.83 -14.46 -13.50
C ALA A 68 17.94 -13.77 -12.12
N SER A 69 16.82 -13.74 -11.41
CA SER A 69 16.71 -13.19 -10.07
C SER A 69 15.50 -13.80 -9.37
N PRO A 70 15.42 -13.71 -8.02
CA PRO A 70 14.22 -14.16 -7.30
C PRO A 70 12.95 -13.47 -7.83
N ALA A 71 12.99 -12.15 -8.05
CA ALA A 71 11.84 -11.40 -8.57
C ALA A 71 11.44 -11.84 -10.00
N ALA A 72 12.42 -12.09 -10.88
CA ALA A 72 12.13 -12.57 -12.24
C ALA A 72 11.53 -13.99 -12.24
N THR A 73 11.93 -14.84 -11.30
CA THR A 73 11.39 -16.20 -11.14
C THR A 73 9.90 -16.14 -10.77
N GLU A 74 9.56 -15.31 -9.79
CA GLU A 74 8.17 -15.10 -9.37
C GLU A 74 7.32 -14.47 -10.48
N LEU A 75 7.83 -13.47 -11.20
CA LEU A 75 7.13 -12.89 -12.36
C LEU A 75 6.92 -13.93 -13.48
N THR A 76 7.89 -14.81 -13.72
CA THR A 76 7.76 -15.90 -14.70
C THR A 76 6.63 -16.87 -14.32
N ALA A 77 6.51 -17.20 -13.03
CA ALA A 77 5.42 -18.05 -12.55
C ALA A 77 4.05 -17.38 -12.76
N PHE A 78 3.93 -16.10 -12.39
CA PHE A 78 2.69 -15.34 -12.58
C PHE A 78 2.31 -15.20 -14.06
N ILE A 79 3.26 -14.79 -14.91
CA ILE A 79 2.96 -14.53 -16.33
C ILE A 79 2.59 -15.81 -17.07
N GLY A 80 3.14 -16.96 -16.64
CA GLY A 80 2.71 -18.26 -17.14
C GLY A 80 1.24 -18.53 -16.88
N TRP A 81 0.74 -18.26 -15.67
CA TRP A 81 -0.70 -18.36 -15.37
C TRP A 81 -1.50 -17.30 -16.14
N PHE A 82 -1.11 -16.03 -16.05
CA PHE A 82 -1.81 -14.90 -16.66
C PHE A 82 -1.98 -15.06 -18.18
N THR A 83 -1.01 -15.66 -18.87
CA THR A 83 -1.10 -15.86 -20.32
C THR A 83 -2.03 -16.99 -20.75
N ARG A 84 -2.25 -17.99 -19.88
CA ARG A 84 -3.08 -19.18 -20.16
C ARG A 84 -4.53 -19.01 -19.74
N GLU A 85 -4.79 -18.14 -18.77
CA GLU A 85 -6.11 -17.96 -18.17
C GLU A 85 -7.03 -17.11 -19.07
N ASP A 86 -8.32 -17.47 -19.04
CA ASP A 86 -9.38 -16.76 -19.73
C ASP A 86 -9.55 -15.32 -19.19
N PRO A 87 -9.75 -14.29 -20.04
CA PRO A 87 -9.91 -12.90 -19.60
C PRO A 87 -11.01 -12.69 -18.54
N ASP A 88 -12.17 -13.34 -18.67
CA ASP A 88 -13.27 -13.17 -17.72
C ASP A 88 -12.97 -13.88 -16.40
N ALA A 89 -12.24 -15.01 -16.46
CA ALA A 89 -11.69 -15.66 -15.27
C ALA A 89 -10.65 -14.79 -14.54
N LEU A 90 -9.75 -14.12 -15.27
CA LEU A 90 -8.79 -13.18 -14.70
C LEU A 90 -9.49 -12.03 -13.96
N GLN A 91 -10.50 -11.41 -14.59
CA GLN A 91 -11.27 -10.31 -14.00
C GLN A 91 -11.99 -10.75 -12.72
N ARG A 92 -12.68 -11.89 -12.75
CA ARG A 92 -13.34 -12.44 -11.57
C ARG A 92 -12.34 -12.73 -10.45
N HIS A 93 -11.19 -13.33 -10.78
CA HIS A 93 -10.15 -13.63 -9.79
C HIS A 93 -9.56 -12.36 -9.18
N TYR A 94 -9.36 -11.32 -9.98
CA TYR A 94 -8.90 -10.01 -9.50
C TYR A 94 -9.89 -9.42 -8.48
N VAL A 95 -11.17 -9.34 -8.84
CA VAL A 95 -12.23 -8.81 -7.95
C VAL A 95 -12.34 -9.63 -6.68
N GLU A 96 -12.31 -10.97 -6.78
CA GLU A 96 -12.32 -11.85 -5.61
C GLU A 96 -11.15 -11.56 -4.68
N MET A 97 -9.95 -11.37 -5.23
CA MET A 97 -8.75 -11.24 -4.42
C MET A 97 -8.53 -9.83 -3.87
N PHE A 98 -8.84 -8.78 -4.62
CA PHE A 98 -8.45 -7.42 -4.26
C PHE A 98 -9.63 -6.54 -3.81
N ASP A 99 -10.81 -6.74 -4.38
CA ASP A 99 -11.96 -5.86 -4.13
C ASP A 99 -12.88 -6.42 -3.04
N LEU A 100 -13.11 -7.74 -3.05
CA LEU A 100 -14.01 -8.39 -2.09
C LEU A 100 -13.31 -8.78 -0.77
N ARG A 101 -11.98 -8.90 -0.77
CA ARG A 101 -11.20 -9.33 0.40
C ARG A 101 -10.42 -8.18 1.00
N ARG A 102 -10.91 -7.64 2.13
CA ARG A 102 -10.22 -6.59 2.90
C ARG A 102 -8.77 -6.91 3.27
N LYS A 103 -8.43 -8.20 3.46
CA LYS A 103 -7.07 -8.63 3.86
C LYS A 103 -6.04 -8.58 2.72
N SER A 104 -6.49 -8.45 1.48
CA SER A 104 -5.62 -8.36 0.30
C SER A 104 -5.84 -7.08 -0.52
N SER A 105 -6.65 -6.14 -0.05
CA SER A 105 -6.82 -4.81 -0.66
C SER A 105 -5.48 -4.16 -1.02
N LEU A 106 -5.41 -3.52 -2.19
CA LEU A 106 -4.19 -2.88 -2.71
C LEU A 106 -3.98 -1.44 -2.20
N TYR A 107 -4.84 -0.92 -1.34
CA TYR A 107 -4.71 0.42 -0.76
C TYR A 107 -3.84 0.39 0.52
N LEU A 108 -2.61 0.87 0.42
CA LEU A 108 -1.58 0.63 1.45
C LEU A 108 -1.83 1.35 2.78
N THR A 109 -2.50 2.50 2.77
CA THR A 109 -2.78 3.27 4.00
C THR A 109 -3.83 2.59 4.88
N TYR A 110 -4.72 1.79 4.28
CA TYR A 110 -5.73 1.02 5.00
C TYR A 110 -5.12 0.12 6.07
N TYR A 111 -4.00 -0.55 5.78
CA TYR A 111 -3.36 -1.45 6.77
C TYR A 111 -2.80 -0.73 8.01
N LEU A 112 -2.44 0.54 7.90
CA LEU A 112 -1.89 1.31 9.02
C LEU A 112 -2.94 2.10 9.78
N HIS A 113 -4.00 2.52 9.10
CA HIS A 113 -4.94 3.50 9.63
C HIS A 113 -6.40 3.06 9.55
N GLY A 114 -6.70 1.95 8.88
CA GLY A 114 -8.06 1.53 8.53
C GLY A 114 -8.86 2.67 7.89
N ASP A 115 -10.18 2.66 8.04
CA ASP A 115 -11.05 3.72 7.54
C ASP A 115 -11.26 4.81 8.60
N THR A 116 -10.16 5.39 9.08
CA THR A 116 -10.17 6.47 10.07
C THR A 116 -9.81 7.82 9.43
N ARG A 117 -10.11 8.92 10.11
CA ARG A 117 -9.58 10.26 9.76
C ARG A 117 -8.05 10.29 9.55
N ARG A 118 -7.29 9.44 10.24
CA ARG A 118 -5.83 9.34 10.07
C ARG A 118 -5.45 8.82 8.69
N ARG A 119 -6.29 8.00 8.04
CA ARG A 119 -6.09 7.57 6.66
C ARG A 119 -6.11 8.74 5.70
N GLY A 120 -7.05 9.68 5.85
CA GLY A 120 -7.13 10.89 5.04
C GLY A 120 -5.84 11.73 5.11
N MET A 121 -5.26 11.88 6.31
CA MET A 121 -3.98 12.58 6.48
C MET A 121 -2.81 11.83 5.83
N ALA A 122 -2.80 10.50 5.89
CA ALA A 122 -1.77 9.69 5.24
C ALA A 122 -1.85 9.79 3.70
N LEU A 123 -3.05 9.78 3.13
CA LEU A 123 -3.28 9.99 1.70
C LEU A 123 -2.78 11.37 1.25
N LEU A 124 -3.09 12.41 2.02
CA LEU A 124 -2.61 13.78 1.74
C LEU A 124 -1.08 13.86 1.77
N ALA A 125 -0.45 13.25 2.78
CA ALA A 125 1.00 13.23 2.90
C ALA A 125 1.66 12.50 1.72
N LEU A 126 1.08 11.39 1.26
CA LEU A 126 1.58 10.66 0.11
C LEU A 126 1.43 11.45 -1.19
N ALA A 127 0.27 12.09 -1.41
CA ALA A 127 0.07 12.99 -2.54
C ALA A 127 1.04 14.19 -2.53
N GLN A 128 1.33 14.75 -1.35
CA GLN A 128 2.35 15.79 -1.21
C GLN A 128 3.77 15.27 -1.53
N CYS A 129 4.08 14.04 -1.15
CA CYS A 129 5.35 13.39 -1.50
C CYS A 129 5.52 13.27 -3.02
N TYR A 130 4.46 12.90 -3.74
CA TYR A 130 4.46 12.80 -5.21
C TYR A 130 4.70 14.17 -5.86
N ARG A 131 3.93 15.18 -5.45
CA ARG A 131 4.10 16.56 -5.95
C ARG A 131 5.48 17.13 -5.65
N ALA A 132 6.03 16.88 -4.47
CA ALA A 132 7.38 17.33 -4.10
C ALA A 132 8.49 16.67 -4.95
N ALA A 133 8.20 15.52 -5.55
CA ALA A 133 9.06 14.85 -6.51
C ALA A 133 8.80 15.30 -7.97
N GLY A 134 7.87 16.23 -8.20
CA GLY A 134 7.49 16.68 -9.54
C GLY A 134 6.59 15.71 -10.30
N TRP A 135 5.96 14.75 -9.60
CA TRP A 135 5.04 13.80 -10.21
C TRP A 135 3.59 14.17 -9.86
N GLU A 136 2.76 14.34 -10.90
CA GLU A 136 1.33 14.57 -10.78
C GLU A 136 0.59 13.35 -11.33
N THR A 137 -0.22 12.73 -10.47
CA THR A 137 -1.13 11.64 -10.86
C THR A 137 -2.31 12.22 -11.62
N ASP A 138 -2.81 11.53 -12.64
CA ASP A 138 -4.00 11.91 -13.41
C ASP A 138 -5.31 11.94 -12.59
N GLY A 139 -5.27 11.45 -11.35
CA GLY A 139 -6.38 11.45 -10.41
C GLY A 139 -7.36 10.27 -10.61
N GLY A 140 -7.03 9.31 -11.48
CA GLY A 140 -7.87 8.12 -11.70
C GLY A 140 -7.90 7.16 -10.52
N GLU A 141 -6.85 7.14 -9.70
CA GLU A 141 -6.72 6.29 -8.52
C GLU A 141 -6.19 7.04 -7.29
N LEU A 142 -6.43 6.49 -6.10
CA LEU A 142 -5.88 7.04 -4.87
C LEU A 142 -4.34 6.91 -4.84
N PRO A 143 -3.63 7.86 -4.20
CA PRO A 143 -2.17 7.87 -4.18
C PRO A 143 -1.56 6.65 -3.47
N ASP A 144 -2.32 5.95 -2.62
CA ASP A 144 -1.85 4.76 -1.91
C ASP A 144 -2.21 3.43 -2.58
N HIS A 145 -2.82 3.46 -3.76
CA HIS A 145 -3.05 2.28 -4.56
C HIS A 145 -1.70 1.68 -4.98
N LEU A 146 -1.45 0.40 -4.68
CA LEU A 146 -0.12 -0.21 -4.85
C LEU A 146 0.47 -0.04 -6.28
N PRO A 147 -0.28 -0.24 -7.38
CA PRO A 147 0.20 0.09 -8.73
C PRO A 147 0.73 1.53 -8.89
N VAL A 148 0.04 2.53 -8.31
CA VAL A 148 0.45 3.95 -8.33
C VAL A 148 1.76 4.13 -7.56
N VAL A 149 1.87 3.49 -6.39
CA VAL A 149 3.09 3.54 -5.57
C VAL A 149 4.27 2.87 -6.27
N LEU A 150 4.04 1.79 -7.01
CA LEU A 150 5.06 1.09 -7.79
C LEU A 150 5.54 1.90 -8.99
N GLU A 151 4.62 2.59 -9.67
CA GLU A 151 4.96 3.50 -10.77
C GLU A 151 5.83 4.65 -10.28
N PHE A 152 5.45 5.28 -9.16
CA PHE A 152 6.28 6.28 -8.49
C PHE A 152 7.67 5.76 -8.15
N ALA A 153 7.73 4.55 -7.58
CA ALA A 153 9.00 3.92 -7.20
C ALA A 153 9.90 3.64 -8.42
N ALA A 154 9.31 3.22 -9.54
CA ALA A 154 10.03 3.00 -10.78
C ALA A 154 10.57 4.31 -11.38
N LEU A 155 9.80 5.40 -11.28
CA LEU A 155 10.17 6.72 -11.81
C LEU A 155 11.29 7.37 -10.98
N MET A 156 11.13 7.37 -9.66
CA MET A 156 12.02 8.09 -8.75
C MET A 156 13.23 7.26 -8.30
N GLY A 157 13.25 5.98 -8.65
CA GLY A 157 14.34 5.06 -8.40
C GLY A 157 14.57 4.69 -6.92
N PRO A 158 15.69 3.99 -6.65
CA PRO A 158 16.03 3.50 -5.32
C PRO A 158 16.11 4.63 -4.28
N GLY A 159 15.81 4.30 -3.03
CA GLY A 159 15.83 5.28 -1.94
C GLY A 159 14.50 6.01 -1.81
N ARG A 160 14.38 7.23 -2.33
CA ARG A 160 13.18 8.07 -2.14
C ARG A 160 11.94 7.51 -2.83
N GLY A 161 12.06 6.99 -4.06
CA GLY A 161 10.93 6.42 -4.80
C GLY A 161 10.30 5.23 -4.08
N GLU A 162 11.13 4.37 -3.50
CA GLU A 162 10.67 3.19 -2.75
C GLU A 162 10.36 3.46 -1.28
N ALA A 163 10.51 4.70 -0.79
CA ALA A 163 10.25 5.01 0.61
C ALA A 163 8.82 4.68 1.04
N PRO A 164 7.77 4.98 0.24
CA PRO A 164 6.40 4.57 0.56
C PRO A 164 6.27 3.04 0.66
N LEU A 165 6.86 2.27 -0.25
CA LEU A 165 6.82 0.80 -0.22
C LEU A 165 7.43 0.25 1.09
N ARG A 166 8.53 0.84 1.56
CA ARG A 166 9.15 0.47 2.84
C ARG A 166 8.31 0.89 4.03
N GLN A 167 7.74 2.10 4.02
CA GLN A 167 6.85 2.58 5.09
C GLN A 167 5.61 1.69 5.25
N HIS A 168 5.09 1.17 4.14
CA HIS A 168 3.92 0.29 4.10
C HIS A 168 4.27 -1.21 4.05
N ARG A 169 5.51 -1.60 4.41
CA ARG A 169 5.97 -2.99 4.33
C ARG A 169 5.03 -3.97 5.04
N ARG A 170 4.45 -3.57 6.17
CA ARG A 170 3.53 -4.41 6.95
C ARG A 170 2.28 -4.79 6.15
N GLY A 171 1.71 -3.85 5.40
CA GLY A 171 0.57 -4.12 4.52
C GLY A 171 0.96 -5.08 3.40
N LEU A 172 2.13 -4.90 2.77
CA LEU A 172 2.63 -5.79 1.72
C LEU A 172 2.80 -7.24 2.20
N GLU A 173 3.31 -7.45 3.42
CA GLU A 173 3.43 -8.78 4.03
C GLU A 173 2.07 -9.42 4.29
N LEU A 174 1.07 -8.64 4.72
CA LEU A 174 -0.29 -9.13 4.95
C LEU A 174 -1.00 -9.49 3.65
N ILE A 175 -0.88 -8.65 2.62
CA ILE A 175 -1.42 -8.94 1.28
C ILE A 175 -0.80 -10.24 0.78
N HIS A 176 0.53 -10.38 0.83
CA HIS A 176 1.21 -11.60 0.44
C HIS A 176 0.70 -12.83 1.19
N ARG A 177 0.56 -12.73 2.53
CA ARG A 177 0.05 -13.83 3.36
C ARG A 177 -1.39 -14.19 2.97
N SER A 178 -2.27 -13.19 2.82
CA SER A 178 -3.67 -13.40 2.40
C SER A 178 -3.76 -14.10 1.05
N LEU A 179 -2.94 -13.70 0.07
CA LEU A 179 -2.89 -14.32 -1.25
C LEU A 179 -2.30 -15.74 -1.20
N THR A 180 -1.35 -16.00 -0.30
CA THR A 180 -0.76 -17.34 -0.09
C THR A 180 -1.78 -18.29 0.55
N ASP A 181 -2.48 -17.82 1.60
CA ASP A 181 -3.50 -18.61 2.31
C ASP A 181 -4.68 -18.95 1.38
N ALA A 182 -4.94 -18.12 0.37
CA ALA A 182 -5.96 -18.34 -0.67
C ALA A 182 -5.44 -19.11 -1.90
N ASP A 183 -4.17 -19.55 -1.90
CA ASP A 183 -3.48 -20.16 -3.05
C ASP A 183 -3.61 -19.35 -4.36
N SER A 184 -3.69 -18.02 -4.26
CA SER A 184 -3.85 -17.15 -5.42
C SER A 184 -2.53 -17.00 -6.18
N PRO A 185 -2.53 -17.06 -7.52
CA PRO A 185 -1.34 -16.78 -8.33
C PRO A 185 -0.76 -15.38 -8.10
N TYR A 186 -1.60 -14.40 -7.73
CA TYR A 186 -1.16 -13.04 -7.39
C TYR A 186 -0.13 -12.99 -6.25
N ARG A 187 0.00 -14.04 -5.42
CA ARG A 187 1.07 -14.13 -4.40
C ARG A 187 2.45 -13.95 -5.01
N HIS A 188 2.66 -14.40 -6.25
CA HIS A 188 3.92 -14.30 -6.97
C HIS A 188 4.32 -12.84 -7.22
N LEU A 189 3.37 -11.96 -7.55
CA LEU A 189 3.66 -10.53 -7.72
C LEU A 189 4.14 -9.89 -6.40
N LEU A 190 3.49 -10.24 -5.29
CA LEU A 190 3.90 -9.74 -3.99
C LEU A 190 5.23 -10.38 -3.53
N ALA A 191 5.51 -11.63 -3.87
CA ALA A 191 6.78 -12.29 -3.60
C ALA A 191 7.93 -11.61 -4.38
N ALA A 192 7.70 -11.30 -5.65
CA ALA A 192 8.64 -10.53 -6.48
C ALA A 192 8.93 -9.16 -5.85
N LEU A 193 7.89 -8.40 -5.48
CA LEU A 193 8.05 -7.11 -4.81
C LEU A 193 8.82 -7.23 -3.49
N ARG A 194 8.52 -8.26 -2.70
CA ARG A 194 9.20 -8.51 -1.42
C ARG A 194 10.69 -8.79 -1.61
N ALA A 195 11.08 -9.45 -2.69
CA ALA A 195 12.47 -9.75 -3.03
C ALA A 195 13.26 -8.51 -3.49
N LEU A 196 12.58 -7.48 -3.99
CA LEU A 196 13.22 -6.21 -4.35
C LEU A 196 13.53 -5.37 -3.11
N LEU A 197 12.70 -5.42 -2.09
CA LEU A 197 12.82 -4.61 -0.88
C LEU A 197 13.78 -5.24 0.14
N PRO A 198 14.38 -4.44 1.04
CA PRO A 198 15.15 -4.97 2.17
C PRO A 198 14.33 -5.97 3.00
N PRO A 199 14.98 -6.99 3.61
CA PRO A 199 14.28 -7.96 4.44
C PRO A 199 13.56 -7.25 5.61
N PRO A 200 12.36 -7.72 5.99
CA PRO A 200 11.62 -7.12 7.09
C PRO A 200 12.38 -7.26 8.40
N THR A 201 12.31 -6.24 9.26
CA THR A 201 12.92 -6.31 10.58
C THR A 201 12.09 -7.20 11.52
N ARG A 202 12.68 -7.62 12.65
CA ARG A 202 11.91 -8.34 13.70
C ARG A 202 10.72 -7.53 14.20
N ALA A 203 10.86 -6.20 14.28
CA ALA A 203 9.78 -5.31 14.67
C ALA A 203 8.65 -5.28 13.62
N ASP A 204 8.99 -5.33 12.32
CA ASP A 204 7.99 -5.43 11.25
C ASP A 204 7.22 -6.74 11.35
N LEU A 205 7.91 -7.87 11.52
CA LEU A 205 7.27 -9.19 11.65
C LEU A 205 6.33 -9.25 12.86
N ALA A 206 6.74 -8.71 14.02
CA ALA A 206 5.88 -8.64 15.21
C ALA A 206 4.65 -7.75 14.98
N ALA A 207 4.83 -6.61 14.31
CA ALA A 207 3.72 -5.72 13.97
C ALA A 207 2.75 -6.34 12.95
N VAL A 208 3.27 -7.08 11.96
CA VAL A 208 2.46 -7.85 11.00
C VAL A 208 1.64 -8.92 11.73
N ALA A 209 2.24 -9.64 12.69
CA ALA A 209 1.52 -10.65 13.47
C ALA A 209 0.35 -10.04 14.27
N ARG A 210 0.57 -8.90 14.93
CA ARG A 210 -0.51 -8.17 15.62
C ARG A 210 -1.59 -7.69 14.67
N LEU A 211 -1.19 -7.05 13.57
CA LEU A 211 -2.12 -6.52 12.58
C LEU A 211 -2.93 -7.64 11.89
N ALA A 212 -2.36 -8.83 11.71
CA ALA A 212 -3.09 -10.00 11.22
C ALA A 212 -4.15 -10.51 12.21
N ALA A 213 -3.88 -10.39 13.52
CA ALA A 213 -4.77 -10.86 14.57
C ALA A 213 -5.88 -9.84 14.89
N GLU A 214 -5.53 -8.56 14.96
CA GLU A 214 -6.42 -7.47 15.38
C GLU A 214 -7.16 -6.81 14.19
N GLY A 215 -6.62 -6.94 12.98
CA GLY A 215 -7.06 -6.17 11.81
C GLY A 215 -6.62 -4.70 11.88
N PRO A 216 -6.82 -3.92 10.81
CA PRO A 216 -6.50 -2.49 10.84
C PRO A 216 -7.33 -1.70 11.86
N PRO A 217 -6.83 -0.56 12.35
CA PRO A 217 -7.56 0.27 13.30
C PRO A 217 -8.94 0.67 12.77
N ALA A 218 -9.99 0.48 13.57
CA ALA A 218 -11.32 1.00 13.25
C ALA A 218 -11.50 2.41 13.85
N GLU A 219 -12.30 3.26 13.21
CA GLU A 219 -12.68 4.53 13.82
C GLU A 219 -13.69 4.28 14.95
N GLU A 220 -13.38 4.76 16.15
CA GLU A 220 -14.31 4.77 17.27
C GLU A 220 -15.30 5.92 17.09
N VAL A 221 -16.25 5.79 16.16
CA VAL A 221 -17.33 6.76 16.00
C VAL A 221 -18.49 6.36 16.92
N GLY A 222 -18.73 7.12 17.99
CA GLY A 222 -19.94 7.03 18.82
C GLY A 222 -19.93 5.99 19.96
N LEU A 223 -18.77 5.51 20.42
CA LEU A 223 -18.68 4.67 21.63
C LEU A 223 -18.65 5.46 22.93
N ASP A 224 -18.44 6.77 22.87
CA ASP A 224 -18.86 7.63 23.96
C ASP A 224 -20.40 7.63 23.93
N PRO A 225 -21.09 7.14 24.98
CA PRO A 225 -22.52 7.40 25.10
C PRO A 225 -22.64 8.90 25.01
N TYR A 226 -23.45 9.40 24.07
CA TYR A 226 -23.74 10.83 23.90
C TYR A 226 -23.54 11.51 25.24
N GLY A 227 -22.44 12.24 25.38
CA GLY A 227 -22.25 13.03 26.58
C GLY A 227 -23.54 13.82 26.70
N TYR A 228 -24.21 13.73 27.84
CA TYR A 228 -25.31 14.61 28.20
C TYR A 228 -24.74 16.04 28.32
N GLY A 229 -24.18 16.56 27.23
CA GLY A 229 -23.97 17.97 27.02
C GLY A 229 -25.35 18.49 26.71
N GLU A 230 -25.93 19.19 27.66
CA GLU A 230 -27.03 20.12 27.42
C GLU A 230 -26.63 21.03 26.26
N PHE A 231 -26.97 20.62 25.03
CA PHE A 231 -26.67 21.40 23.83
C PHE A 231 -27.60 22.62 23.69
N ALA A 232 -28.39 22.90 24.72
CA ALA A 232 -29.24 24.05 24.82
C ALA A 232 -29.49 24.37 26.30
N PRO A 233 -29.30 25.62 26.76
CA PRO A 233 -29.87 26.03 28.03
C PRO A 233 -31.39 25.77 28.01
N PRO A 234 -32.00 25.40 29.15
CA PRO A 234 -33.44 25.17 29.23
C PRO A 234 -34.21 26.38 28.68
N GLY A 235 -35.09 26.13 27.71
CA GLY A 235 -35.91 27.17 27.04
C GLY A 235 -35.40 27.68 25.69
N THR A 236 -34.30 27.15 25.15
CA THR A 236 -33.76 27.60 23.84
C THR A 236 -34.61 27.14 22.64
N PHE A 237 -35.38 26.07 22.80
CA PHE A 237 -36.33 25.62 21.78
C PHE A 237 -37.75 26.02 22.19
N VAL A 238 -38.28 27.04 21.51
CA VAL A 238 -39.72 27.33 21.48
C VAL A 238 -40.25 26.68 20.21
N PRO A 239 -41.05 25.61 20.29
CA PRO A 239 -41.68 25.02 19.12
C PRO A 239 -42.51 26.10 18.40
N PRO A 240 -42.42 26.24 17.07
CA PRO A 240 -43.31 27.14 16.34
C PRO A 240 -44.77 26.71 16.54
N GLU A 241 -45.69 27.67 16.55
CA GLU A 241 -47.12 27.35 16.64
C GLU A 241 -47.51 26.38 15.52
N PRO A 242 -48.24 25.30 15.84
CA PRO A 242 -48.67 24.34 14.83
C PRO A 242 -49.54 25.05 13.79
N ALA A 243 -49.18 24.88 12.52
CA ALA A 243 -49.92 25.46 11.40
C ALA A 243 -51.37 24.96 11.42
N ARG A 244 -52.31 25.85 11.06
CA ARG A 244 -53.74 25.49 11.00
C ARG A 244 -53.95 24.33 10.02
N PRO A 245 -54.75 23.31 10.40
CA PRO A 245 -54.99 22.14 9.56
C PRO A 245 -55.62 22.54 8.22
N THR A 246 -55.02 22.09 7.12
CA THR A 246 -55.40 22.43 5.74
C THR A 246 -56.49 21.51 5.15
N ARG A 247 -57.28 20.82 5.97
CA ARG A 247 -58.44 20.05 5.49
C ARG A 247 -59.63 20.27 6.41
N GLN A 248 -60.61 21.04 5.94
CA GLN A 248 -62.00 20.81 6.32
C GLN A 248 -62.47 19.66 5.45
N GLU A 249 -62.75 18.51 6.07
CA GLU A 249 -63.52 17.47 5.42
C GLU A 249 -64.98 17.95 5.31
N ASP A 250 -65.47 17.97 4.08
CA ASP A 250 -66.85 18.21 3.69
C ASP A 250 -67.82 17.30 4.47
N THR A 251 -68.98 17.84 4.85
CA THR A 251 -70.16 16.99 5.00
C THR A 251 -71.45 17.74 4.63
N ARG A 252 -72.02 17.30 3.50
CA ARG A 252 -73.35 17.51 2.89
C ARG A 252 -73.52 18.63 1.88
#